data_AF-A0A7W0X892-F1
#
_entry.id   AF-A0A7W0X892-F1
#
_cell.length_a   1.000
_cell.length_b   1.000
_cell.length_c   1.000
_cell.angle_alpha   90.00
_cell.angle_beta   90.00
_cell.angle_gamma   90.00
#
_symmetry.space_group_name_H-M   'P 1'
#
loop_
_entity.id
_entity.type
_entity.pdbx_description
1 polymer ?
#
loop_
_entity_poly.entity_id
_entity_poly.type
_entity_poly.pdbx_seq_one_letter_code
_entity_poly.pdbx_strand_id
1 'polypeptide(L)'
;MTGAATPLRLAAAVLVLVVAAVHYEQYLDSLSDVDTIGWLFLLNAAGGAALVVLLLQRDETLRRLAALGAIPLCLGSLVSILLAMGGGIFGYQEPDWRGPVVLAVVAEVAALPVLVAYLARARRRSSSAGPRHT
;
A
#
# COMPACT_ATOMS: atom_id res chain seq x y z
N MET A 1 -8.37 1.05 -27.14
CA MET A 1 -9.57 1.18 -26.29
C MET A 1 -9.12 1.42 -24.85
N THR A 2 -9.35 2.62 -24.31
CA THR A 2 -8.99 2.98 -22.94
C THR A 2 -9.93 2.26 -21.97
N GLY A 3 -9.49 1.15 -21.38
CA GLY A 3 -10.27 0.47 -20.36
C GLY A 3 -10.54 1.42 -19.19
N ALA A 4 -11.81 1.73 -18.94
CA ALA A 4 -12.22 2.54 -17.80
C ALA A 4 -11.63 1.98 -16.50
N ALA A 5 -11.24 2.87 -15.59
CA ALA A 5 -10.74 2.47 -14.28
C ALA A 5 -11.81 1.66 -13.55
N THR A 6 -11.48 0.47 -13.05
CA THR A 6 -12.44 -0.25 -12.21
C THR A 6 -12.55 0.45 -10.86
N PRO A 7 -13.73 0.46 -10.21
CA PRO A 7 -13.89 1.05 -8.88
C PRO A 7 -12.89 0.49 -7.85
N LEU A 8 -12.64 -0.82 -7.88
CA LEU A 8 -11.63 -1.47 -7.04
C LEU A 8 -10.20 -0.93 -7.27
N ARG A 9 -9.85 -0.61 -8.52
CA ARG A 9 -8.53 -0.04 -8.84
C ARG A 9 -8.39 1.37 -8.29
N LEU A 10 -9.43 2.19 -8.44
CA LEU A 10 -9.42 3.55 -7.91
C LEU A 10 -9.41 3.54 -6.38
N ALA A 11 -10.22 2.70 -5.74
CA ALA A 11 -10.21 2.55 -4.29
C ALA A 11 -8.85 2.09 -3.77
N ALA A 12 -8.22 1.09 -4.42
CA ALA A 12 -6.87 0.66 -4.07
C ALA A 12 -5.84 1.80 -4.21
N ALA A 13 -5.88 2.55 -5.32
CA ALA A 13 -4.97 3.67 -5.55
C ALA A 13 -5.15 4.78 -4.51
N VAL A 14 -6.40 5.13 -4.15
CA VAL A 14 -6.69 6.14 -3.13
C VAL A 14 -6.20 5.67 -1.75
N LEU A 15 -6.49 4.43 -1.36
CA LEU A 15 -6.07 3.91 -0.06
C LEU A 15 -4.53 3.85 0.05
N VAL A 16 -3.84 3.33 -0.96
CA VAL A 16 -2.36 3.30 -0.96
C VAL A 16 -1.77 4.71 -1.01
N LEU A 17 -2.44 5.67 -1.67
CA LEU A 17 -2.02 7.07 -1.63
C LEU A 17 -2.15 7.67 -0.22
N VAL A 18 -3.23 7.37 0.50
CA VAL A 18 -3.39 7.79 1.91
C VAL A 18 -2.29 7.18 2.77
N VAL A 19 -1.99 5.89 2.61
CA VAL A 19 -0.87 5.24 3.30
C VAL A 19 0.44 5.99 3.04
N ALA A 20 0.76 6.24 1.77
CA ALA A 20 1.99 6.94 1.39
C ALA A 20 2.06 8.37 1.99
N ALA A 21 0.95 9.11 1.93
CA ALA A 21 0.87 10.47 2.43
C ALA A 21 1.05 10.53 3.95
N VAL A 22 0.42 9.64 4.71
CA VAL A 22 0.51 9.60 6.17
C VAL A 22 1.90 9.14 6.64
N HIS A 23 2.55 8.22 5.92
CA HIS A 23 3.94 7.86 6.21
C HIS A 23 4.90 9.01 5.91
N TYR A 24 4.67 9.75 4.83
CA TYR A 24 5.48 10.90 4.50
C TYR A 24 5.31 12.04 5.51
N GLU A 25 4.08 12.27 5.95
CA GLU A 25 3.77 13.27 6.98
C GLU A 25 4.49 12.95 8.29
N GLN A 26 4.39 11.71 8.78
CA GLN A 26 5.09 11.28 10.00
C GLN A 26 6.62 11.31 9.84
N TYR A 27 7.14 11.01 8.65
CA TYR A 27 8.56 11.20 8.35
C TYR A 27 8.99 12.65 8.56
N LEU A 28 8.25 13.61 8.01
CA LEU A 28 8.58 15.03 8.14
C LEU A 28 8.38 15.59 9.55
N ASP A 29 7.36 15.09 10.27
CA ASP A 29 6.98 15.63 11.56
C ASP A 29 7.90 15.16 12.70
N SER A 30 8.13 13.85 12.82
CA SER A 30 8.73 13.29 14.04
C SER A 30 9.67 12.12 13.82
N LEU A 31 9.74 11.55 12.61
CA LEU A 31 10.50 10.33 12.36
C LEU A 31 11.75 10.52 11.49
N SER A 32 11.98 11.69 10.89
CA SER A 32 13.14 11.93 10.02
C SER A 32 14.48 11.69 10.70
N ASP A 33 14.55 11.99 12.00
CA ASP A 33 15.78 11.91 12.79
C ASP A 33 15.91 10.57 13.55
N VAL A 34 14.96 9.66 13.36
CA VAL A 34 14.95 8.33 14.00
C VAL A 34 15.61 7.31 13.07
N ASP A 35 16.95 7.19 13.11
CA ASP A 35 17.80 6.26 12.35
C ASP A 35 17.07 5.35 11.33
N THR A 36 16.90 4.06 11.64
CA THR A 36 16.32 3.08 10.71
C THR A 36 14.85 3.38 10.41
N ILE A 37 14.10 3.92 11.36
CA ILE A 37 12.65 4.12 11.24
C ILE A 37 12.32 5.23 10.25
N GLY A 38 13.03 6.36 10.30
CA GLY A 38 12.84 7.46 9.36
C GLY A 38 13.03 7.00 7.92
N TRP A 39 14.09 6.23 7.66
CA TRP A 39 14.30 5.63 6.33
C TRP A 39 13.17 4.67 5.93
N LEU A 40 12.67 3.83 6.84
CA LEU A 40 11.56 2.93 6.55
C LEU A 40 10.25 3.68 6.25
N PHE A 41 9.96 4.76 6.96
CA PHE A 41 8.80 5.62 6.67
C PHE A 41 8.93 6.31 5.31
N LEU A 42 10.12 6.85 4.99
CA LEU A 42 10.38 7.46 3.69
C LEU A 42 10.29 6.45 2.54
N LEU A 43 10.84 5.24 2.72
CA LEU A 43 10.75 4.15 1.74
C LEU A 43 9.30 3.68 1.55
N ASN A 44 8.52 3.59 2.62
CA ASN A 44 7.09 3.27 2.54
C ASN A 44 6.35 4.36 1.76
N ALA A 45 6.55 5.62 2.09
CA ALA A 45 5.96 6.76 1.40
C ALA A 45 6.30 6.78 -0.10
N ALA A 46 7.60 6.72 -0.44
CA ALA A 46 8.05 6.75 -1.82
C ALA A 46 7.60 5.50 -2.61
N GLY A 47 7.70 4.31 -1.98
CA GLY A 47 7.25 3.06 -2.55
C GLY A 47 5.74 3.06 -2.80
N GLY A 48 4.95 3.48 -1.83
CA GLY A 48 3.50 3.64 -1.94
C GLY A 48 3.11 4.60 -3.07
N ALA A 49 3.74 5.77 -3.14
CA ALA A 49 3.50 6.74 -4.22
C ALA A 49 3.84 6.16 -5.60
N ALA A 50 4.96 5.45 -5.74
CA ALA A 50 5.32 4.78 -7.00
C ALA A 50 4.30 3.70 -7.38
N LEU A 51 3.83 2.90 -6.42
CA LEU A 51 2.82 1.88 -6.65
C LEU A 51 1.46 2.47 -7.06
N VAL A 52 1.08 3.64 -6.53
CA VAL A 52 -0.11 4.38 -6.98
C VAL A 52 0.02 4.76 -8.45
N VAL A 53 1.16 5.32 -8.87
CA VAL A 53 1.42 5.65 -10.28
C VAL A 53 1.27 4.41 -11.15
N LEU A 54 1.85 3.29 -10.74
CA LEU A 54 1.76 2.02 -11.49
C LEU A 54 0.34 1.42 -11.52
N LEU A 55 -0.44 1.55 -10.44
CA LEU A 55 -1.85 1.13 -10.39
C LEU A 55 -2.72 1.90 -11.39
N LEU A 56 -2.36 3.15 -11.69
CA LEU A 56 -3.09 4.01 -12.63
C LEU A 56 -2.65 3.84 -14.09
N GLN A 57 -1.58 3.09 -14.34
CA GLN A 57 -1.10 2.80 -15.70
C GLN A 57 -2.12 2.03 -16.53
N ARG A 58 -1.99 2.11 -17.86
CA ARG A 58 -2.84 1.36 -18.80
C ARG A 58 -2.43 -0.10 -18.95
N ASP A 59 -1.16 -0.39 -18.75
CA ASP A 59 -0.60 -1.75 -18.81
C ASP A 59 -1.14 -2.62 -17.67
N GLU A 60 -1.73 -3.77 -18.01
CA GLU A 60 -2.34 -4.68 -17.04
C GLU A 60 -1.29 -5.41 -16.18
N THR A 61 -0.12 -5.72 -16.73
CA THR A 61 0.97 -6.38 -16.01
C THR A 61 1.54 -5.44 -14.95
N LEU A 62 1.81 -4.18 -15.31
CA LEU A 62 2.30 -3.17 -14.36
C LEU A 62 1.31 -2.97 -13.21
N ARG A 63 0.01 -2.88 -13.50
CA ARG A 63 -1.01 -2.75 -12.45
C ARG A 63 -1.05 -3.95 -11.51
N ARG A 64 -0.91 -5.17 -12.03
CA ARG A 64 -0.90 -6.39 -11.21
C ARG A 64 0.33 -6.46 -10.34
N LEU A 65 1.50 -6.13 -10.88
CA LEU A 65 2.74 -6.04 -10.11
C LEU A 65 2.63 -4.97 -9.02
N ALA A 66 2.04 -3.83 -9.33
CA ALA A 66 1.80 -2.78 -8.35
C ALA A 66 0.88 -3.23 -7.21
N ALA A 67 -0.23 -3.90 -7.53
CA ALA A 67 -1.13 -4.45 -6.52
C ALA A 67 -0.44 -5.54 -5.67
N LEU A 68 0.39 -6.39 -6.28
CA LEU A 68 1.18 -7.40 -5.58
C LEU A 68 2.25 -6.79 -4.68
N GLY A 69 2.86 -5.66 -5.06
CA GLY A 69 3.84 -4.93 -4.26
C GLY A 69 3.21 -4.12 -3.12
N ALA A 70 2.01 -3.58 -3.31
CA ALA A 70 1.31 -2.81 -2.27
C ALA A 70 0.88 -3.65 -1.07
N ILE A 71 0.60 -4.96 -1.27
CA ILE A 71 0.22 -5.88 -0.20
C ILE A 71 1.34 -6.03 0.85
N PRO A 72 2.57 -6.47 0.51
CA PRO A 72 3.65 -6.59 1.48
C PRO A 72 4.08 -5.24 2.04
N LEU A 73 3.93 -4.14 1.30
CA LEU A 73 4.18 -2.79 1.85
C LEU A 73 3.22 -2.47 3.00
N CYS A 74 1.91 -2.68 2.83
CA CYS A 74 0.91 -2.48 3.88
C CYS A 74 1.10 -3.47 5.04
N LEU A 75 1.34 -4.75 4.74
CA LEU A 75 1.57 -5.77 5.78
C LEU A 75 2.84 -5.50 6.59
N GLY A 76 3.92 -5.11 5.94
CA GLY A 76 5.19 -4.80 6.59
C GLY A 76 5.05 -3.64 7.56
N SER A 77 4.31 -2.60 7.15
CA SER A 77 3.97 -1.46 8.01
C SER A 77 3.10 -1.86 9.21
N LEU A 78 2.01 -2.61 8.97
CA LEU A 78 1.15 -3.12 10.04
C LEU A 78 1.91 -3.98 11.06
N VAL A 79 2.79 -4.86 10.59
CA VAL A 79 3.65 -5.66 11.48
C VAL A 79 4.62 -4.75 12.25
N SER A 80 5.19 -3.74 11.59
CA SER A 80 6.14 -2.82 12.22
C SER A 80 5.50 -2.01 13.33
N ILE A 81 4.28 -1.49 13.14
CA ILE A 81 3.57 -0.76 14.21
C ILE A 81 3.18 -1.68 15.37
N LEU A 82 2.77 -2.92 15.10
CA LEU A 82 2.47 -3.89 16.18
C LEU A 82 3.72 -4.20 17.02
N LEU A 83 4.89 -4.32 16.40
CA LEU A 83 6.16 -4.49 17.10
C LEU A 83 6.55 -3.21 17.86
N ALA A 84 6.42 -2.05 17.23
CA ALA A 84 6.72 -0.75 17.84
C ALA A 84 5.86 -0.49 19.08
N MET A 85 4.59 -0.91 19.10
CA MET A 85 3.69 -0.81 20.25
C MET A 85 3.96 -1.87 21.34
N GLY A 86 4.48 -3.04 20.96
CA GLY A 86 4.62 -4.20 21.86
C GLY A 86 5.95 -4.27 22.65
N GLY A 87 6.88 -3.36 22.40
CA GLY A 87 8.22 -3.37 23.01
C GLY A 87 9.30 -2.68 22.18
N GLY A 88 8.94 -2.22 20.98
CA GLY A 88 9.81 -1.44 20.11
C GLY A 88 10.45 -2.27 18.99
N ILE A 89 10.91 -1.56 17.96
CA ILE A 89 11.66 -2.12 16.84
C ILE A 89 12.73 -1.10 16.43
N PHE A 90 13.96 -1.57 16.17
CA PHE A 90 15.09 -0.71 15.79
C PHE A 90 15.36 0.47 16.75
N GLY A 91 15.12 0.28 18.06
CA GLY A 91 15.33 1.32 19.08
C GLY A 91 14.22 2.35 19.17
N TYR A 92 13.16 2.22 18.38
CA TYR A 92 11.95 3.06 18.46
C TYR A 92 10.80 2.29 19.07
N GLN A 93 10.06 2.93 19.98
CA GLN A 93 8.81 2.44 20.53
C GLN A 93 7.74 3.49 20.28
N GLU A 94 6.63 3.10 19.64
CA GLU A 94 5.51 4.02 19.43
C GLU A 94 4.87 4.29 20.80
N PRO A 95 4.74 5.56 21.22
CA PRO A 95 4.24 5.88 22.55
C PRO A 95 2.75 5.61 22.72
N ASP A 96 1.95 5.89 21.69
CA ASP A 96 0.50 5.88 21.76
C ASP A 96 -0.19 5.82 20.38
N TRP A 97 -1.50 5.55 20.40
CA TRP A 97 -2.35 5.51 19.22
C TRP A 97 -2.77 6.92 18.77
N ARG A 98 -1.80 7.70 18.27
CA ARG A 98 -2.04 9.06 17.76
C ARG A 98 -2.86 9.04 16.48
N GLY A 99 -3.47 10.17 16.15
CA GLY A 99 -4.29 10.34 14.94
C GLY A 99 -3.64 9.81 13.65
N PRO A 100 -2.39 10.21 13.31
CA PRO A 100 -1.69 9.70 12.13
C PRO A 100 -1.48 8.18 12.15
N VAL A 101 -1.14 7.60 13.31
CA VAL A 101 -0.96 6.15 13.47
C VAL A 101 -2.26 5.40 13.20
N VAL A 102 -3.37 5.83 13.82
CA VAL A 102 -4.69 5.23 13.61
C VAL A 102 -5.12 5.35 12.15
N LEU A 103 -4.89 6.51 11.53
CA LEU A 103 -5.23 6.73 10.12
C LEU A 103 -4.43 5.81 9.20
N ALA A 104 -3.12 5.65 9.43
CA ALA A 104 -2.27 4.72 8.69
C ALA A 104 -2.81 3.28 8.79
N VAL A 105 -3.04 2.80 10.02
CA VAL A 105 -3.54 1.44 10.25
C VAL A 105 -4.90 1.20 9.60
N VAL A 106 -5.84 2.14 9.72
CA VAL A 106 -7.16 2.02 9.08
C VAL A 106 -7.02 1.97 7.55
N ALA A 107 -6.18 2.84 6.97
CA ALA A 107 -5.95 2.86 5.53
C ALA A 107 -5.31 1.55 5.03
N GLU A 108 -4.32 1.02 5.75
CA GLU A 108 -3.65 -0.24 5.41
C GLU A 108 -4.58 -1.44 5.51
N VAL A 109 -5.32 -1.55 6.62
CA VAL A 109 -6.32 -2.61 6.84
C VAL A 109 -7.40 -2.56 5.77
N ALA A 110 -7.84 -1.37 5.35
CA ALA A 110 -8.81 -1.21 4.26
C ALA A 110 -8.19 -1.52 2.88
N ALA A 111 -6.92 -1.18 2.65
CA ALA A 111 -6.24 -1.40 1.37
C ALA A 111 -6.12 -2.89 1.05
N LEU A 112 -5.77 -3.73 2.03
CA LEU A 112 -5.53 -5.16 1.84
C LEU A 112 -6.69 -5.92 1.15
N PRO A 113 -7.94 -5.91 1.66
CA PRO A 113 -9.05 -6.61 1.01
C PRO A 113 -9.36 -6.03 -0.38
N VAL A 114 -9.21 -4.71 -0.58
CA VAL A 114 -9.46 -4.07 -1.88
C VAL A 114 -8.41 -4.50 -2.91
N LEU A 115 -7.13 -4.55 -2.52
CA LEU A 115 -6.03 -5.04 -3.37
C LEU A 115 -6.21 -6.52 -3.73
N VAL A 116 -6.57 -7.36 -2.75
CA VAL A 116 -6.85 -8.78 -2.97
C VAL A 116 -8.05 -8.97 -3.90
N ALA A 117 -9.14 -8.23 -3.68
CA ALA A 117 -10.32 -8.28 -4.54
C ALA A 117 -10.02 -7.82 -5.98
N TYR A 118 -9.21 -6.77 -6.14
CA TYR A 118 -8.72 -6.30 -7.43
C TYR A 118 -7.96 -7.41 -8.17
N LEU A 119 -6.98 -8.04 -7.51
CA LEU A 119 -6.20 -9.14 -8.09
C LEU A 119 -7.05 -10.36 -8.43
N ALA A 120 -7.98 -10.75 -7.55
CA ALA A 120 -8.90 -11.86 -7.80
C ALA A 120 -9.78 -11.60 -9.04
N ARG A 121 -10.27 -10.36 -9.22
CA ARG A 121 -11.06 -9.98 -10.40
C ARG A 121 -10.21 -9.96 -11.67
N ALA A 122 -8.97 -9.49 -11.60
CA ALA A 122 -8.03 -9.46 -12.72
C ALA A 122 -7.70 -10.88 -13.21
N ARG A 123 -7.46 -11.83 -12.29
CA ARG A 123 -7.25 -13.25 -12.62
C ARG A 123 -8.43 -13.87 -13.36
N ARG A 124 -9.66 -13.66 -12.87
CA ARG A 124 -10.88 -14.18 -13.51
C ARG A 124 -11.06 -13.69 -14.95
N ARG A 125 -10.69 -12.44 -15.25
CA ARG A 125 -10.75 -11.89 -16.62
C ARG A 125 -9.76 -12.55 -17.58
N SER A 126 -8.56 -12.86 -17.10
CA SER A 126 -7.56 -13.58 -17.90
C SER A 126 -7.98 -15.01 -18.20
N SER A 127 -8.62 -15.71 -17.25
CA SER A 127 -9.10 -17.08 -17.46
C SER A 127 -10.28 -17.16 -18.43
N SER A 128 -11.17 -16.16 -18.45
CA SER A 128 -12.29 -16.10 -19.40
C SER A 128 -11.90 -15.78 -20.85
N ALA A 129 -10.64 -15.38 -21.09
CA ALA A 129 -10.12 -15.05 -22.42
C ALA A 129 -9.35 -16.22 -23.09
N GLY A 130 -9.51 -17.45 -22.58
CA GLY A 130 -8.84 -18.68 -23.04
C GLY A 130 -9.14 -19.10 -24.49
N PRO A 131 -8.38 -20.06 -25.05
CA PRO A 131 -7.97 -20.06 -26.46
C PRO A 131 -9.11 -20.22 -27.48
N ARG A 132 -9.17 -19.31 -28.46
CA ARG A 132 -9.85 -19.61 -29.74
C ARG A 132 -8.96 -20.58 -30.52
N HIS A 133 -9.20 -21.87 -30.37
CA HIS A 133 -8.74 -22.86 -31.33
C HIS A 133 -9.55 -22.65 -32.62
N THR A 134 -8.89 -22.09 -33.64
CA THR A 134 -9.31 -22.15 -35.05
C THR A 134 -8.40 -23.11 -35.78
#